data_AF-A0A0B4CU62-F1
#
_entry.id   AF-A0A0B4CU62-F1
#
_cell.length_a   1.000
_cell.length_b   1.000
_cell.length_c   1.000
_cell.angle_alpha   90.00
_cell.angle_beta   90.00
_cell.angle_gamma   90.00
#
_symmetry.space_group_name_H-M   'P 1'
#
loop_
_entity.id
_entity.type
_entity.pdbx_description
1 polymer ?
#
loop_
_entity_poly.entity_id
_entity_poly.type
_entity_poly.pdbx_seq_one_letter_code
_entity_poly.pdbx_strand_id
1 'polypeptide(L)'
;MSQLVRRQSQLAGILYLITHVTSVTAVIAYGGGFVRAGVALELVLAFGCLGTGVLLWVLLQARGAARAASFALLRTLEAAVIVAGALPMLGAALAGTAVDGASAATHTAAFLLGQGLVISVNTVILGWLLWDARAVPRALAALGMAGGVAVLVSNGLQLAGAIPLNGVVAAIAAVPVFAFEIWFAVWLIAVGVRPDPGIRTAHGGGR
;
A
#
# COMPACT_ATOMS: atom_id res chain seq x y z
N MET A 1 -3.64 -14.59 -21.11
CA MET A 1 -3.75 -13.22 -20.54
C MET A 1 -3.58 -12.23 -21.68
N SER A 2 -4.45 -11.23 -21.83
CA SER A 2 -4.32 -10.23 -22.90
C SER A 2 -3.10 -9.32 -22.66
N GLN A 3 -2.56 -8.72 -23.74
CA GLN A 3 -1.46 -7.75 -23.66
C GLN A 3 -1.78 -6.58 -22.73
N LEU A 4 -3.04 -6.11 -22.73
CA LEU A 4 -3.51 -5.05 -21.85
C LEU A 4 -3.44 -5.45 -20.37
N VAL A 5 -3.96 -6.63 -20.01
CA VAL A 5 -3.96 -7.12 -18.61
C VAL A 5 -2.53 -7.37 -18.13
N ARG A 6 -1.62 -7.82 -19.00
CA ARG A 6 -0.19 -7.93 -18.68
C ARG A 6 0.41 -6.58 -18.36
N ARG A 7 0.18 -5.56 -19.19
CA ARG A 7 0.68 -4.19 -18.96
C ARG A 7 0.10 -3.59 -17.67
N GLN A 8 -1.19 -3.74 -17.43
CA GLN A 8 -1.84 -3.27 -16.20
C GLN A 8 -1.26 -3.96 -14.96
N SER A 9 -1.01 -5.27 -15.02
CA SER A 9 -0.36 -6.00 -13.93
C SER A 9 1.06 -5.47 -13.68
N GLN A 10 1.84 -5.27 -14.73
CA GLN A 10 3.19 -4.72 -14.62
C GLN A 10 3.20 -3.32 -14.02
N LEU A 11 2.31 -2.43 -14.48
CA LEU A 11 2.17 -1.08 -13.91
C LEU A 11 1.75 -1.13 -12.44
N ALA A 12 0.83 -2.01 -12.07
CA ALA A 12 0.42 -2.18 -10.67
C ALA A 12 1.61 -2.63 -9.80
N GLY A 13 2.41 -3.58 -10.27
CA GLY A 13 3.62 -4.02 -9.57
C GLY A 13 4.69 -2.93 -9.47
N ILE A 14 4.92 -2.15 -10.53
CA ILE A 14 5.87 -1.01 -10.52
C ILE A 14 5.43 0.04 -9.51
N LEU A 15 4.14 0.41 -9.49
CA LEU A 15 3.63 1.39 -8.53
C LEU A 15 3.75 0.89 -7.08
N TYR A 16 3.58 -0.41 -6.84
CA TYR A 16 3.84 -1.01 -5.52
C TYR A 16 5.31 -0.92 -5.09
N LEU A 17 6.26 -1.12 -6.02
CA LEU A 17 7.68 -0.91 -5.72
C LEU A 17 7.98 0.56 -5.47
N ILE A 18 7.40 1.46 -6.26
CA ILE A 18 7.55 2.90 -6.08
C ILE A 18 7.10 3.29 -4.68
N THR A 19 5.93 2.82 -4.21
CA THR A 19 5.44 3.15 -2.86
C THR A 19 6.41 2.68 -1.76
N HIS A 20 7.06 1.54 -1.93
CA HIS A 20 8.09 1.08 -0.99
C HIS A 20 9.31 1.98 -0.98
N VAL A 21 9.87 2.23 -2.16
CA VAL A 21 11.09 3.02 -2.31
C VAL A 21 10.85 4.43 -1.80
N THR A 22 9.74 5.07 -2.15
CA THR A 22 9.44 6.43 -1.72
C THR A 22 9.14 6.52 -0.23
N SER A 23 8.44 5.54 0.36
CA SER A 23 8.20 5.50 1.81
C SER A 23 9.51 5.43 2.60
N VAL A 24 10.41 4.51 2.27
CA VAL A 24 11.70 4.35 2.97
C VAL A 24 12.60 5.58 2.76
N THR A 25 12.68 6.07 1.53
CA THR A 25 13.50 7.26 1.23
C THR A 25 12.95 8.53 1.85
N ALA A 26 11.63 8.66 2.02
CA ALA A 26 11.02 9.79 2.73
C ALA A 26 11.44 9.83 4.20
N VAL A 27 11.42 8.69 4.89
CA VAL A 27 11.89 8.58 6.28
C VAL A 27 13.36 9.00 6.40
N ILE A 28 14.22 8.55 5.48
CA ILE A 28 15.63 8.94 5.44
C ILE A 28 15.78 10.45 5.19
N ALA A 29 15.02 11.00 4.24
CA ALA A 29 15.07 12.42 3.91
C ALA A 29 14.66 13.30 5.10
N TYR A 30 13.55 12.99 5.78
CA TYR A 30 13.12 13.70 6.99
C TYR A 30 14.14 13.57 8.12
N GLY A 31 14.70 12.38 8.35
CA GLY A 31 15.75 12.16 9.36
C GLY A 31 17.03 12.95 9.09
N GLY A 32 17.33 13.25 7.82
CA GLY A 32 18.44 14.13 7.41
C GLY A 32 18.10 15.63 7.38
N GLY A 33 16.87 16.03 7.74
CA GLY A 33 16.42 17.42 7.69
C GLY A 33 16.04 17.92 6.29
N PHE A 34 15.99 17.05 5.27
CA PHE A 34 15.62 17.39 3.90
C PHE A 34 14.10 17.44 3.72
N VAL A 35 13.43 18.37 4.40
CA VAL A 35 11.97 18.46 4.46
C VAL A 35 11.31 18.51 3.08
N ARG A 36 11.83 19.32 2.16
CA ARG A 36 11.29 19.43 0.78
C ARG A 36 11.39 18.11 0.01
N ALA A 37 12.48 17.37 0.20
CA ALA A 37 12.65 16.07 -0.43
C ALA A 37 11.71 15.02 0.19
N GLY A 38 11.56 15.03 1.52
CA GLY A 38 10.60 14.17 2.22
C GLY A 38 9.17 14.37 1.71
N VAL A 39 8.71 15.63 1.63
CA VAL A 39 7.38 15.97 1.09
C VAL A 39 7.23 15.51 -0.36
N ALA A 40 8.22 15.75 -1.22
CA ALA A 40 8.15 15.32 -2.62
C ALA A 40 8.02 13.80 -2.74
N LEU A 41 8.76 13.04 -1.93
CA LEU A 41 8.69 11.57 -1.89
C LEU A 41 7.33 11.08 -1.39
N GLU A 42 6.74 11.73 -0.38
CA GLU A 42 5.39 11.42 0.12
C GLU A 42 4.30 11.71 -0.91
N LEU A 43 4.46 12.74 -1.74
CA LEU A 43 3.53 12.98 -2.86
C LEU A 43 3.62 11.86 -3.91
N VAL A 44 4.82 11.44 -4.28
CA VAL A 44 5.00 10.29 -5.20
C VAL A 44 4.43 9.01 -4.59
N LEU A 45 4.65 8.79 -3.30
CA LEU A 45 4.04 7.70 -2.54
C LEU A 45 2.51 7.74 -2.66
N ALA A 46 1.88 8.88 -2.36
CA ALA A 46 0.43 9.04 -2.41
C ALA A 46 -0.16 8.78 -3.81
N PHE A 47 0.52 9.25 -4.87
CA PHE A 47 0.11 8.93 -6.24
C PHE A 47 0.27 7.45 -6.58
N GLY A 48 1.34 6.81 -6.09
CA GLY A 48 1.50 5.36 -6.16
C GLY A 48 0.36 4.63 -5.45
N CYS A 49 -0.11 5.17 -4.32
CA CYS A 49 -1.27 4.65 -3.62
C CYS A 49 -2.55 4.69 -4.46
N LEU A 50 -2.87 5.86 -5.00
CA LEU A 50 -4.03 6.01 -5.90
C LEU A 50 -3.94 5.08 -7.11
N GLY A 51 -2.80 5.06 -7.79
CA GLY A 51 -2.63 4.26 -9.01
C GLY A 51 -2.71 2.75 -8.74
N THR A 52 -2.14 2.25 -7.64
CA THR A 52 -2.29 0.84 -7.24
C THR A 52 -3.73 0.49 -6.90
N GLY A 53 -4.45 1.36 -6.19
CA GLY A 53 -5.87 1.20 -5.90
C GLY A 53 -6.71 1.03 -7.17
N VAL A 54 -6.55 1.96 -8.12
CA VAL A 54 -7.27 1.94 -9.41
C VAL A 54 -6.93 0.71 -10.24
N LEU A 55 -5.64 0.39 -10.39
CA LEU A 55 -5.23 -0.74 -11.24
C LEU A 55 -5.69 -2.08 -10.68
N LEU A 56 -5.63 -2.27 -9.36
CA LEU A 56 -6.10 -3.51 -8.75
C LEU A 56 -7.62 -3.64 -8.73
N TRP A 57 -8.36 -2.52 -8.64
CA TRP A 57 -9.79 -2.52 -8.93
C TRP A 57 -10.06 -3.07 -10.33
N VAL A 58 -9.44 -2.49 -11.35
CA VAL A 58 -9.63 -2.91 -12.75
C VAL A 58 -9.27 -4.39 -12.96
N LEU A 59 -8.18 -4.85 -12.34
CA LEU A 59 -7.69 -6.22 -12.51
C LEU A 59 -8.54 -7.27 -11.77
N LEU A 60 -9.17 -6.92 -10.63
CA LEU A 60 -9.74 -7.89 -9.70
C LEU A 60 -11.25 -7.71 -9.44
N GLN A 61 -11.88 -6.61 -9.87
CA GLN A 61 -13.32 -6.34 -9.63
C GLN A 61 -14.24 -7.48 -10.09
N ALA A 62 -13.91 -8.14 -11.20
CA ALA A 62 -14.69 -9.27 -11.73
C ALA A 62 -14.66 -10.50 -10.80
N ARG A 63 -13.69 -10.59 -9.89
CA ARG A 63 -13.50 -11.72 -8.96
C ARG A 63 -13.95 -11.44 -7.53
N GLY A 64 -14.38 -10.21 -7.26
CA GLY A 64 -14.77 -9.80 -5.92
C GLY A 64 -14.93 -8.29 -5.82
N ALA A 65 -15.97 -7.76 -6.48
CA ALA A 65 -16.22 -6.32 -6.58
C ALA A 65 -16.16 -5.61 -5.22
N ALA A 66 -16.88 -6.09 -4.20
CA ALA A 66 -16.89 -5.43 -2.89
C ALA A 66 -15.46 -5.26 -2.30
N ARG A 67 -14.64 -6.31 -2.30
CA ARG A 67 -13.28 -6.27 -1.74
C ARG A 67 -12.31 -5.45 -2.59
N ALA A 68 -12.44 -5.54 -3.92
CA ALA A 68 -11.67 -4.70 -4.82
C ALA A 68 -11.98 -3.21 -4.58
N ALA A 69 -13.26 -2.87 -4.35
CA ALA A 69 -13.69 -1.49 -4.07
C ALA A 69 -13.15 -1.03 -2.74
N SER A 70 -13.30 -1.85 -1.70
CA SER A 70 -12.75 -1.57 -0.37
C SER A 70 -11.25 -1.31 -0.44
N PHE A 71 -10.49 -2.13 -1.16
CA PHE A 71 -9.05 -1.92 -1.38
C PHE A 71 -8.76 -0.57 -2.07
N ALA A 72 -9.44 -0.27 -3.18
CA ALA A 72 -9.22 0.98 -3.91
C ALA A 72 -9.58 2.23 -3.10
N LEU A 73 -10.68 2.17 -2.33
CA LEU A 73 -11.10 3.25 -1.44
C LEU A 73 -10.14 3.43 -0.27
N LEU A 74 -9.64 2.34 0.33
CA LEU A 74 -8.64 2.41 1.40
C LEU A 74 -7.30 2.95 0.90
N ARG A 75 -6.85 2.57 -0.31
CA ARG A 75 -5.67 3.20 -0.93
C ARG A 75 -5.86 4.69 -1.19
N THR A 76 -7.07 5.09 -1.56
CA THR A 76 -7.40 6.52 -1.73
C THR A 76 -7.38 7.25 -0.39
N LEU A 77 -7.95 6.66 0.65
CA LEU A 77 -7.91 7.22 2.01
C LEU A 77 -6.48 7.34 2.52
N GLU A 78 -5.66 6.31 2.34
CA GLU A 78 -4.24 6.30 2.71
C GLU A 78 -3.49 7.44 2.01
N ALA A 79 -3.67 7.59 0.70
CA ALA A 79 -3.07 8.69 -0.07
C ALA A 79 -3.49 10.06 0.47
N ALA A 80 -4.78 10.24 0.78
CA ALA A 80 -5.30 11.49 1.32
C ALA A 80 -4.70 11.82 2.70
N VAL A 81 -4.56 10.83 3.58
CA VAL A 81 -3.94 10.99 4.90
C VAL A 81 -2.46 11.34 4.78
N ILE A 82 -1.71 10.68 3.88
CA ILE A 82 -0.30 11.00 3.61
C ILE A 82 -0.15 12.47 3.17
N VAL A 83 -0.96 12.90 2.20
CA VAL A 83 -0.95 14.29 1.73
C VAL A 83 -1.29 15.25 2.87
N ALA A 84 -2.31 14.95 3.67
CA ALA A 84 -2.70 15.77 4.82
C ALA A 84 -1.56 15.92 5.85
N GLY A 85 -0.81 14.85 6.11
CA GLY A 85 0.37 14.85 6.97
C GLY A 85 1.55 15.65 6.40
N ALA A 86 1.72 15.64 5.08
CA ALA A 86 2.80 16.36 4.39
C ALA A 86 2.55 17.88 4.30
N LEU A 87 1.29 18.33 4.34
CA LEU A 87 0.93 19.76 4.26
C LEU A 87 1.61 20.65 5.32
N PRO A 88 1.60 20.33 6.63
CA PRO A 88 2.29 21.15 7.63
C PRO A 88 3.82 21.15 7.43
N MET A 89 4.41 20.03 6.99
CA MET A 89 5.83 19.97 6.63
C MET A 89 6.17 20.91 5.47
N LEU A 90 5.34 20.89 4.43
CA LEU A 90 5.47 21.77 3.28
C LEU A 90 5.30 23.24 3.67
N GLY A 91 4.32 23.54 4.55
CA GLY A 91 4.07 24.88 5.06
C GLY A 91 5.31 25.50 5.70
N ALA A 92 5.96 24.78 6.63
CA ALA A 92 7.22 25.22 7.25
C ALA A 92 8.34 25.43 6.21
N ALA A 93 8.48 24.50 5.26
CA ALA A 93 9.52 24.57 4.23
C ALA A 93 9.32 25.73 3.23
N LEU A 94 8.07 26.15 2.99
CA LEU A 94 7.74 27.31 2.14
C LEU A 94 7.89 28.62 2.90
N ALA A 95 7.55 28.64 4.20
CA ALA A 95 7.78 29.79 5.08
C ALA A 95 9.27 30.03 5.39
N GLY A 96 10.14 29.05 5.09
CA GLY A 96 11.57 29.12 5.42
C GLY A 96 11.84 29.00 6.92
N THR A 97 10.91 28.39 7.66
CA THR A 97 11.01 28.20 9.11
C THR A 97 11.37 26.75 9.44
N ALA A 98 11.90 26.55 10.66
CA ALA A 98 12.05 25.20 11.19
C ALA A 98 10.67 24.54 11.36
N VAL A 99 10.62 23.23 11.18
CA VAL A 99 9.43 22.43 11.47
C VAL A 99 9.17 22.49 12.98
N ASP A 100 8.04 23.06 13.37
CA ASP A 100 7.65 23.13 14.78
C ASP A 100 7.09 21.80 15.30
N GLY A 101 6.96 21.70 16.63
CA GLY A 101 6.50 20.47 17.28
C GLY A 101 5.08 20.06 16.90
N ALA A 102 4.19 21.03 16.63
CA ALA A 102 2.81 20.77 16.23
C ALA A 102 2.74 20.16 14.82
N SER A 103 3.52 20.71 13.89
CA SER A 103 3.65 20.20 12.53
C SER A 103 4.22 18.78 12.54
N ALA A 104 5.31 18.55 13.29
CA ALA A 104 5.93 17.23 13.40
C ALA A 104 4.99 16.20 14.04
N ALA A 105 4.25 16.58 15.08
CA ALA A 105 3.25 15.72 15.71
C ALA A 105 2.09 15.38 14.75
N THR A 106 1.64 16.36 13.96
CA THR A 106 0.59 16.16 12.95
C THR A 106 1.05 15.19 11.86
N HIS A 107 2.28 15.36 11.36
CA HIS A 107 2.89 14.45 10.40
C HIS A 107 3.01 13.03 10.97
N THR A 108 3.49 12.89 12.21
CA THR A 108 3.59 11.59 12.92
C THR A 108 2.22 10.92 13.09
N ALA A 109 1.19 11.69 13.44
CA ALA A 109 -0.17 11.18 13.57
C ALA A 109 -0.73 10.69 12.22
N ALA A 110 -0.49 11.44 11.15
CA ALA A 110 -0.87 11.05 9.79
C ALA A 110 -0.14 9.77 9.35
N PHE A 111 1.15 9.64 9.66
CA PHE A 111 1.94 8.44 9.38
C PHE A 111 1.34 7.20 10.07
N LEU A 112 1.01 7.29 11.37
CA LEU A 112 0.35 6.21 12.11
C LEU A 112 -1.02 5.86 11.53
N LEU A 113 -1.81 6.86 11.13
CA LEU A 113 -3.15 6.64 10.61
C LEU A 113 -3.11 6.03 9.20
N GLY A 114 -2.41 6.65 8.25
CA GLY A 114 -2.37 6.23 6.85
C GLY A 114 -1.47 5.01 6.64
N GLN A 115 -0.16 5.22 6.78
CA GLN A 115 0.89 4.21 6.55
C GLN A 115 0.99 3.19 7.70
N GLY A 116 0.22 3.37 8.78
CA GLY A 116 0.05 2.38 9.83
C GLY A 116 -1.30 1.68 9.74
N LEU A 117 -2.37 2.30 10.21
CA LEU A 117 -3.67 1.65 10.40
C LEU A 117 -4.38 1.34 9.08
N VAL A 118 -4.49 2.32 8.17
CA VAL A 118 -5.22 2.14 6.90
C VAL A 118 -4.53 1.09 6.03
N ILE A 119 -3.20 1.14 5.88
CA ILE A 119 -2.47 0.13 5.10
C ILE A 119 -2.66 -1.28 5.67
N SER A 120 -2.76 -1.42 7.00
CA SER A 120 -2.95 -2.73 7.63
C SER A 120 -4.26 -3.37 7.20
N VAL A 121 -5.37 -2.62 7.27
CA VAL A 121 -6.70 -3.07 6.82
C VAL A 121 -6.70 -3.36 5.33
N ASN A 122 -6.06 -2.47 4.56
CA ASN A 122 -5.94 -2.60 3.11
C ASN A 122 -5.26 -3.92 2.70
N THR A 123 -4.15 -4.26 3.35
CA THR A 123 -3.38 -5.48 3.10
C THR A 123 -4.17 -6.74 3.46
N VAL A 124 -4.95 -6.73 4.55
CA VAL A 124 -5.85 -7.85 4.90
C VAL A 124 -6.90 -8.07 3.80
N ILE A 125 -7.58 -7.00 3.38
CA ILE A 125 -8.63 -7.08 2.36
C ILE A 125 -8.06 -7.54 1.02
N LEU A 126 -6.90 -7.02 0.62
CA LEU A 126 -6.21 -7.47 -0.59
C LEU A 126 -5.82 -8.95 -0.50
N GLY A 127 -5.18 -9.36 0.60
CA GLY A 127 -4.79 -10.74 0.84
C GLY A 127 -5.99 -11.69 0.73
N TRP A 128 -7.12 -11.31 1.32
CA TRP A 128 -8.36 -12.09 1.23
C TRP A 128 -8.91 -12.16 -0.20
N LEU A 129 -8.95 -11.03 -0.92
CA LEU A 129 -9.36 -11.00 -2.33
C LEU A 129 -8.46 -11.90 -3.18
N LEU A 130 -7.14 -11.80 -3.01
CA LEU A 130 -6.15 -12.60 -3.74
C LEU A 130 -6.28 -14.10 -3.44
N TRP A 131 -6.60 -14.45 -2.20
CA TRP A 131 -6.82 -15.83 -1.76
C TRP A 131 -8.02 -16.48 -2.45
N ASP A 132 -9.15 -15.78 -2.46
CA ASP A 132 -10.39 -16.29 -3.05
C ASP A 132 -10.32 -16.30 -4.58
N ALA A 133 -9.81 -15.20 -5.17
CA ALA A 133 -9.65 -15.04 -6.61
C ALA A 133 -8.61 -15.98 -7.22
N ARG A 134 -7.80 -16.64 -6.38
CA ARG A 134 -6.61 -17.44 -6.77
C ARG A 134 -5.72 -16.70 -7.78
N ALA A 135 -5.64 -15.38 -7.62
CA ALA A 135 -4.96 -14.45 -8.51
C ALA A 135 -3.42 -14.61 -8.48
N VAL A 136 -2.91 -15.16 -7.39
CA VAL A 136 -1.48 -15.33 -7.04
C VAL A 136 -1.28 -16.66 -6.28
N PRO A 137 -0.04 -17.09 -5.95
CA PRO A 137 0.17 -18.25 -5.08
C PRO A 137 -0.52 -18.08 -3.72
N ARG A 138 -1.10 -19.16 -3.17
CA ARG A 138 -1.80 -19.11 -1.89
C ARG A 138 -0.93 -18.63 -0.73
N ALA A 139 0.34 -19.05 -0.70
CA ALA A 139 1.29 -18.60 0.29
C ALA A 139 1.46 -17.07 0.29
N LEU A 140 1.47 -16.43 -0.89
CA LEU A 140 1.57 -14.98 -1.02
C LEU A 140 0.31 -14.31 -0.44
N ALA A 141 -0.88 -14.80 -0.79
CA ALA A 141 -2.13 -14.25 -0.27
C ALA A 141 -2.27 -14.42 1.26
N ALA A 142 -1.86 -15.58 1.79
CA ALA A 142 -1.83 -15.82 3.24
C ALA A 142 -0.83 -14.91 3.96
N LEU A 143 0.35 -14.67 3.38
CA LEU A 143 1.34 -13.75 3.93
C LEU A 143 0.77 -12.33 4.04
N GLY A 144 0.05 -11.87 3.02
CA GLY A 144 -0.64 -10.57 3.05
C GLY A 144 -1.66 -10.48 4.19
N MET A 145 -2.53 -11.48 4.35
CA MET A 145 -3.50 -11.49 5.44
C MET A 145 -2.83 -11.51 6.82
N ALA A 146 -1.87 -12.42 7.01
CA ALA A 146 -1.16 -12.55 8.29
C ALA A 146 -0.36 -11.29 8.64
N GLY A 147 0.34 -10.72 7.66
CA GLY A 147 1.07 -9.47 7.84
C GLY A 147 0.12 -8.32 8.15
N GLY A 148 -0.95 -8.15 7.38
CA GLY A 148 -1.92 -7.08 7.60
C GLY A 148 -2.53 -7.14 9.02
N VAL A 149 -2.85 -8.34 9.52
CA VAL A 149 -3.34 -8.52 10.89
C VAL A 149 -2.26 -8.17 11.93
N ALA A 150 -1.03 -8.64 11.72
CA ALA A 150 0.08 -8.35 12.65
C ALA A 150 0.33 -6.85 12.78
N VAL A 151 0.37 -6.13 11.65
CA VAL A 151 0.58 -4.67 11.63
C VAL A 151 -0.64 -3.92 12.17
N LEU A 152 -1.86 -4.40 11.92
CA LEU A 152 -3.08 -3.81 12.49
C LEU A 152 -3.06 -3.86 14.02
N VAL A 153 -2.72 -5.01 14.59
CA VAL A 153 -2.61 -5.17 16.05
C VAL A 153 -1.50 -4.28 16.60
N SER A 154 -0.32 -4.27 15.97
CA SER A 154 0.80 -3.43 16.41
C SER A 154 0.46 -1.93 16.37
N ASN A 155 -0.19 -1.45 15.30
CA ASN A 155 -0.57 -0.05 15.19
C ASN A 155 -1.74 0.30 16.11
N GLY A 156 -2.65 -0.63 16.39
CA GLY A 156 -3.68 -0.46 17.42
C GLY A 156 -3.09 -0.30 18.82
N LEU A 157 -2.06 -1.08 19.15
CA LEU A 157 -1.33 -0.95 20.43
C LEU A 157 -0.57 0.38 20.52
N GLN A 158 0.03 0.85 19.41
CA GLN A 158 0.66 2.17 19.35
C GLN A 158 -0.35 3.30 19.53
N LEU A 159 -1.51 3.21 18.87
CA LEU A 159 -2.61 4.18 19.02
C LEU A 159 -3.12 4.24 20.46
N ALA A 160 -3.19 3.11 21.15
CA ALA A 160 -3.57 3.03 22.56
C ALA A 160 -2.47 3.46 23.53
N GLY A 161 -1.26 3.78 23.04
CA GLY A 161 -0.11 4.12 23.89
C GLY A 161 0.47 2.93 24.66
N ALA A 162 0.09 1.69 24.31
CA ALA A 162 0.53 0.47 25.00
C ALA A 162 1.97 0.06 24.61
N ILE A 163 2.42 0.44 23.42
CA ILE A 163 3.80 0.24 22.93
C ILE A 163 4.30 1.53 22.25
N PRO A 164 5.62 1.78 22.22
CA PRO A 164 6.17 2.99 21.59
C PRO A 164 5.95 3.04 20.08
N LEU A 165 5.75 4.25 19.55
CA LEU A 165 5.66 4.51 18.11
C LEU A 165 6.95 4.09 17.41
N ASN A 166 6.82 3.35 16.30
CA ASN A 166 7.94 2.90 15.47
C ASN A 166 9.04 2.14 16.24
N GLY A 167 8.69 1.50 17.36
CA GLY A 167 9.63 0.70 18.16
C GLY A 167 9.95 -0.68 17.55
N VAL A 168 10.79 -1.45 18.24
CA VAL A 168 11.23 -2.79 17.80
C VAL A 168 10.05 -3.73 17.52
N VAL A 169 9.01 -3.70 18.37
CA VAL A 169 7.80 -4.51 18.18
C VAL A 169 7.09 -4.15 16.87
N ALA A 170 6.94 -2.85 16.57
CA ALA A 170 6.34 -2.39 15.33
C ALA A 170 7.18 -2.79 14.10
N ALA A 171 8.50 -2.68 14.21
CA ALA A 171 9.41 -3.12 13.14
C ALA A 171 9.29 -4.62 12.85
N ILE A 172 9.23 -5.47 13.88
CA ILE A 172 9.05 -6.92 13.73
C ILE A 172 7.68 -7.22 13.12
N ALA A 173 6.61 -6.57 13.61
CA ALA A 173 5.27 -6.75 13.08
C ALA A 173 5.13 -6.35 11.61
N ALA A 174 5.93 -5.39 11.14
CA ALA A 174 5.93 -4.92 9.75
C ALA A 174 6.63 -5.88 8.76
N VAL A 175 7.52 -6.76 9.24
CA VAL A 175 8.30 -7.67 8.36
C VAL A 175 7.43 -8.50 7.42
N PRO A 176 6.34 -9.16 7.87
CA PRO A 176 5.52 -9.97 6.98
C PRO A 176 4.76 -9.15 5.93
N VAL A 177 4.32 -7.93 6.26
CA VAL A 177 3.70 -7.02 5.28
C VAL A 177 4.72 -6.60 4.25
N PHE A 178 5.90 -6.16 4.68
CA PHE A 178 6.98 -5.76 3.78
C PHE A 178 7.35 -6.92 2.82
N ALA A 179 7.50 -8.13 3.35
CA ALA A 179 7.76 -9.32 2.53
C ALA A 179 6.62 -9.61 1.54
N PHE A 180 5.36 -9.48 1.98
CA PHE A 180 4.19 -9.62 1.10
C PHE A 180 4.22 -8.60 -0.03
N GLU A 181 4.42 -7.32 0.26
CA GLU A 181 4.29 -6.27 -0.74
C GLU A 181 5.43 -6.35 -1.77
N ILE A 182 6.67 -6.61 -1.35
CA ILE A 182 7.78 -6.83 -2.28
C ILE A 182 7.54 -8.07 -3.14
N TRP A 183 7.12 -9.19 -2.55
CA TRP A 183 6.84 -10.40 -3.32
C TRP A 183 5.67 -10.19 -4.29
N PHE A 184 4.61 -9.52 -3.87
CA PHE A 184 3.45 -9.20 -4.69
C PHE A 184 3.83 -8.30 -5.87
N ALA A 185 4.63 -7.27 -5.63
CA ALA A 185 5.08 -6.35 -6.66
C ALA A 185 5.91 -7.07 -7.74
N VAL A 186 6.90 -7.87 -7.31
CA VAL A 186 7.74 -8.67 -8.22
C VAL A 186 6.90 -9.68 -8.99
N TRP A 187 5.93 -10.33 -8.31
CA TRP A 187 5.02 -11.27 -8.95
C TRP A 187 4.19 -10.60 -10.05
N LEU A 188 3.62 -9.42 -9.79
CA LEU A 188 2.83 -8.67 -10.76
C LEU A 188 3.65 -8.25 -11.99
N ILE A 189 4.91 -7.86 -11.80
CA ILE A 189 5.83 -7.48 -12.88
C ILE A 189 6.21 -8.68 -13.74
N ALA A 190 6.67 -9.75 -13.09
CA ALA A 190 7.23 -10.92 -13.77
C ALA A 190 6.13 -11.79 -14.40
N VAL A 191 5.06 -12.06 -13.63
CA VAL A 191 4.03 -13.07 -13.97
C VAL A 191 2.69 -12.42 -14.27
N GLY A 192 2.27 -11.45 -13.45
CA GLY A 192 0.95 -10.86 -13.49
C GLY A 192 -0.13 -11.70 -12.79
N VAL A 193 -1.38 -11.24 -12.90
CA VAL A 193 -2.53 -11.92 -12.29
C VAL A 193 -2.87 -13.20 -13.05
N ARG A 194 -3.03 -14.31 -12.31
CA ARG A 194 -3.40 -15.62 -12.89
C ARG A 194 -4.76 -15.54 -13.58
N PRO A 195 -4.96 -16.17 -14.75
CA PRO A 195 -6.27 -16.22 -15.42
C PRO A 195 -7.36 -16.83 -14.53
N ASP A 196 -8.60 -16.40 -14.72
CA ASP A 196 -9.74 -16.97 -14.01
C ASP A 196 -9.97 -18.41 -14.50
N PRO A 197 -9.99 -19.43 -13.62
CA PRO A 197 -10.30 -20.81 -14.01
C PRO A 197 -11.66 -20.97 -14.70
N GLY A 198 -12.62 -20.06 -14.46
CA GLY A 198 -13.98 -20.13 -14.99
C GLY A 198 -14.16 -19.65 -16.44
N ILE A 199 -13.19 -18.93 -17.00
CA ILE A 199 -13.22 -18.48 -18.40
C ILE A 199 -12.45 -19.49 -19.26
N ARG A 200 -12.98 -20.71 -19.37
CA ARG A 200 -12.63 -21.61 -20.47
C ARG A 200 -13.48 -21.22 -21.68
N THR A 201 -12.85 -20.49 -22.60
CA THR A 201 -13.18 -20.33 -24.03
C THR A 201 -14.48 -21.03 -24.51
N ALA A 202 -15.61 -20.33 -24.46
CA ALA A 202 -16.82 -20.68 -25.19
C ALA A 202 -16.70 -20.37 -26.69
N HIS A 203 -15.60 -20.78 -27.35
CA HIS A 203 -15.32 -20.57 -28.77
C HIS A 203 -14.75 -21.84 -29.43
N GLY A 204 -15.40 -22.98 -29.20
CA GLY A 204 -15.02 -24.24 -29.83
C GLY A 204 -16.13 -25.27 -29.79
N GLY A 205 -17.17 -25.07 -30.60
CA GLY A 205 -18.26 -26.04 -30.73
C GLY A 205 -19.42 -25.52 -31.57
N GLY A 206 -19.24 -25.55 -32.89
CA GLY A 206 -20.27 -25.16 -33.85
C GLY A 206 -19.75 -25.26 -35.28
N ARG A 207 -19.51 -26.50 -35.73
CA ARG A 207 -19.56 -26.86 -37.15
C ARG A 207 -20.87 -27.61 -37.35
#